data_AF-A0A3A9B6Z3-F1
#
_entry.id   AF-A0A3A9B6Z3-F1
#
_cell.length_a   1.000
_cell.length_b   1.000
_cell.length_c   1.000
_cell.angle_alpha   90.00
_cell.angle_beta   90.00
_cell.angle_gamma   90.00
#
_symmetry.space_group_name_H-M   'P 1'
#
loop_
_entity.id
_entity.type
_entity.pdbx_description
1 polymer ?
#
loop_
_entity_poly.entity_id
_entity_poly.type
_entity_poly.pdbx_seq_one_letter_code
_entity_poly.pdbx_strand_id
1 'polypeptide(L)'
;MDKCVDSSAEGAEIAENGEGFNTVFDDVFRTIAQKMPFLLIPLINEVFGTEYAEDQKFLQRHNEHYEKFGKIVTNSIIQIEGHLYHIECQSKKTGIWYSG
;
A
#
# COMPACT_ATOMS: atom_id res chain seq x y z
N MET A 1 -5.07 -59.56 -2.29
CA MET A 1 -6.21 -58.62 -2.25
C MET A 1 -6.37 -58.18 -0.81
N ASP A 2 -6.16 -56.90 -0.51
CA ASP A 2 -7.04 -56.02 0.28
C ASP A 2 -6.42 -54.62 0.36
N LYS A 3 -7.28 -53.59 0.32
CA LYS A 3 -7.02 -52.22 -0.14
C LYS A 3 -6.71 -51.22 1.00
N CYS A 4 -5.90 -50.23 0.64
CA CYS A 4 -5.84 -48.81 1.08
C CYS A 4 -6.04 -48.45 2.56
N VAL A 5 -5.00 -47.83 3.17
CA VAL A 5 -5.17 -46.64 4.02
C VAL A 5 -4.10 -45.62 3.64
N ASP A 6 -4.54 -44.36 3.69
CA ASP A 6 -4.11 -43.21 2.92
C ASP A 6 -2.77 -42.57 3.34
N SER A 7 -2.28 -41.83 2.37
CA SER A 7 -1.09 -41.00 2.29
C SER A 7 -1.09 -39.77 3.21
N SER A 8 0.13 -39.25 3.37
CA SER A 8 0.46 -37.81 3.52
C SER A 8 0.83 -37.35 4.93
N ALA A 9 2.13 -37.43 5.20
CA ALA A 9 2.84 -36.47 6.03
C ALA A 9 3.05 -35.17 5.23
N GLU A 10 2.72 -34.02 5.80
CA GLU A 10 3.65 -32.88 5.98
C GLU A 10 2.95 -31.73 6.70
N GLY A 11 3.74 -31.01 7.50
CA GLY A 11 3.30 -30.06 8.51
C GLY A 11 2.40 -28.94 8.00
N ALA A 12 1.24 -28.80 8.66
CA ALA A 12 0.49 -27.58 8.63
C ALA A 12 1.20 -26.55 9.52
N GLU A 13 2.11 -25.77 8.93
CA GLU A 13 2.39 -24.43 9.46
C GLU A 13 1.07 -23.67 9.41
N ILE A 14 0.65 -23.23 10.61
CA ILE A 14 -0.63 -22.57 10.85
C ILE A 14 -0.66 -21.33 9.96
N ALA A 15 -1.48 -21.38 8.91
CA ALA A 15 -1.81 -20.24 8.08
C ALA A 15 -2.36 -19.15 9.01
N GLU A 16 -1.55 -18.12 9.24
CA GLU A 16 -1.96 -16.95 10.00
C GLU A 16 -3.19 -16.37 9.27
N ASN A 17 -4.31 -16.42 9.98
CA ASN A 17 -5.64 -16.05 9.53
C ASN A 17 -5.62 -14.80 8.64
N GLY A 18 -6.25 -14.90 7.46
CA GLY A 18 -6.49 -13.79 6.54
C GLY A 18 -7.45 -12.74 7.11
N GLU A 19 -7.05 -12.05 8.18
CA GLU A 19 -7.79 -10.98 8.86
C GLU A 19 -6.93 -9.72 9.10
N GLY A 20 -6.16 -9.32 8.10
CA GLY A 20 -5.82 -7.93 7.83
C GLY A 20 -5.98 -7.75 6.32
N PHE A 21 -6.28 -6.61 5.73
CA PHE A 21 -5.42 -5.44 5.70
C PHE A 21 -6.07 -4.48 4.67
N ASN A 22 -7.10 -3.75 5.09
CA ASN A 22 -7.70 -2.61 4.38
C ASN A 22 -8.18 -1.66 5.47
N THR A 23 -7.26 -0.89 6.04
CA THR A 23 -7.66 0.12 7.01
C THR A 23 -8.31 1.29 6.26
N VAL A 24 -9.02 2.14 7.00
CA VAL A 24 -9.51 3.41 6.44
C VAL A 24 -8.39 4.26 5.82
N PHE A 25 -7.15 4.13 6.31
CA PHE A 25 -6.00 4.85 5.76
C PHE A 25 -5.60 4.32 4.37
N ASP A 26 -5.63 3.00 4.17
CA ASP A 26 -5.36 2.40 2.86
C ASP A 26 -6.44 2.81 1.84
N ASP A 27 -7.71 2.83 2.27
CA ASP A 27 -8.85 3.23 1.44
C ASP A 27 -8.77 4.72 1.05
N VAL A 28 -8.43 5.59 1.99
CA VAL A 28 -8.26 7.02 1.75
C VAL A 28 -7.08 7.26 0.81
N PHE A 29 -5.91 6.65 1.08
CA PHE A 29 -4.74 6.82 0.21
C PHE A 29 -5.01 6.32 -1.20
N ARG A 30 -5.64 5.15 -1.35
CA ARG A 30 -6.06 4.62 -2.66
C ARG A 30 -7.02 5.56 -3.38
N THR A 31 -7.98 6.15 -2.65
CA THR A 31 -8.93 7.12 -3.22
C THR A 31 -8.21 8.39 -3.69
N ILE A 32 -7.27 8.91 -2.90
CA ILE A 32 -6.41 10.03 -3.32
C ILE A 32 -5.63 9.66 -4.58
N ALA A 33 -4.90 8.56 -4.57
CA ALA A 33 -4.03 8.15 -5.67
C ALA A 33 -4.79 7.85 -6.98
N GLN A 34 -6.06 7.43 -6.92
CA GLN A 34 -6.80 6.97 -8.11
C GLN A 34 -7.92 7.93 -8.55
N LYS A 35 -8.63 8.56 -7.61
CA LYS A 35 -9.85 9.34 -7.89
C LYS A 35 -9.67 10.83 -7.61
N MET A 36 -8.76 11.18 -6.71
CA MET A 36 -8.52 12.57 -6.32
C MET A 36 -7.02 12.92 -6.37
N PRO A 37 -6.35 12.71 -7.52
CA PRO A 37 -4.89 12.83 -7.60
C PRO A 37 -4.39 14.26 -7.39
N PHE A 38 -5.28 15.27 -7.49
CA PHE A 38 -4.97 16.66 -7.13
C PHE A 38 -4.57 16.83 -5.65
N LEU A 39 -4.96 15.90 -4.76
CA LEU A 39 -4.55 15.90 -3.35
C LEU A 39 -3.13 15.35 -3.12
N LEU A 40 -2.44 14.85 -4.16
CA LEU A 40 -1.08 14.34 -4.02
C LEU A 40 -0.06 15.46 -3.81
N ILE A 41 -0.25 16.63 -4.42
CA ILE A 41 0.60 17.80 -4.20
C ILE A 41 0.55 18.30 -2.75
N PRO A 42 -0.62 18.60 -2.16
CA PRO A 42 -0.66 19.05 -0.77
C PRO A 42 -0.12 17.98 0.19
N LEU A 43 -0.33 16.68 -0.08
CA LEU A 43 0.30 15.62 0.69
C LEU A 43 1.84 15.64 0.61
N ILE A 44 2.40 15.81 -0.60
CA ILE A 44 3.86 15.89 -0.78
C ILE A 44 4.42 17.14 -0.10
N ASN A 45 3.76 18.29 -0.24
CA ASN A 45 4.16 19.53 0.44
C ASN A 45 4.20 19.36 1.96
N GLU A 46 3.16 18.76 2.54
CA GLU A 46 3.09 18.52 3.98
C GLU A 46 4.16 17.53 4.46
N VAL A 47 4.34 16.39 3.77
CA VAL A 47 5.23 15.31 4.22
C VAL A 47 6.70 15.63 3.99
N PHE A 48 7.04 16.31 2.89
CA PHE A 48 8.43 16.55 2.48
C PHE A 48 8.88 18.01 2.64
N GLY A 49 8.00 18.90 3.12
CA GLY A 49 8.31 20.32 3.30
C GLY A 49 8.56 21.05 1.99
N THR A 50 7.87 20.66 0.92
CA THR A 50 7.93 21.33 -0.39
C THR A 50 6.82 22.37 -0.52
N GLU A 51 6.93 23.24 -1.52
CA GLU A 51 5.97 24.33 -1.76
C GLU A 51 5.48 24.35 -3.22
N TYR A 52 5.14 23.18 -3.78
CA TYR A 52 4.56 23.10 -5.12
C TYR A 52 3.19 23.78 -5.15
N ALA A 53 2.90 24.50 -6.25
CA ALA A 53 1.60 25.11 -6.47
C ALA A 53 0.50 24.03 -6.62
N GLU A 54 -0.74 24.34 -6.25
CA GLU A 54 -1.86 23.39 -6.32
C GLU A 54 -2.13 22.88 -7.75
N ASP A 55 -1.85 23.69 -8.77
CA ASP A 55 -2.01 23.36 -10.18
C ASP A 55 -0.73 22.81 -10.84
N GLN A 56 0.32 22.56 -10.03
CA GLN A 56 1.59 22.03 -10.51
C GLN A 56 1.34 20.72 -11.28
N LYS A 57 1.96 20.60 -12.46
CA LYS A 57 1.90 19.36 -13.22
C LYS A 57 2.82 18.32 -12.59
N PHE A 58 2.27 17.13 -12.39
CA PHE A 58 3.03 15.97 -11.98
C PHE A 58 2.71 14.78 -12.88
N LEU A 59 3.56 13.78 -12.82
CA LEU A 59 3.33 12.51 -13.47
C LEU A 59 3.31 11.41 -12.43
N GLN A 60 2.17 10.75 -12.30
CA GLN A 60 2.04 9.56 -11.48
C GLN A 60 2.43 8.35 -12.33
N ARG A 61 3.52 7.69 -11.94
CA ARG A 61 4.00 6.46 -12.58
C ARG A 61 3.62 5.28 -11.70
N HIS A 62 2.97 4.27 -12.29
CA HIS A 62 2.52 3.02 -11.67
C HIS A 62 1.93 3.10 -10.24
N ASN A 63 0.61 2.97 -10.16
CA ASN A 63 -0.07 2.56 -8.93
C ASN A 63 -0.11 1.03 -8.91
N GLU A 64 0.99 0.38 -8.55
CA GLU A 64 0.97 -1.07 -8.38
C GLU A 64 0.47 -1.39 -6.97
N HIS A 65 -0.77 -1.88 -6.92
CA HIS A 65 -1.36 -2.49 -5.74
C HIS A 65 -0.85 -3.93 -5.67
N TYR A 66 0.18 -4.18 -4.86
CA TYR A 66 0.73 -5.51 -4.68
C TYR A 66 0.12 -6.18 -3.46
N GLU A 67 -0.58 -7.29 -3.70
CA GLU A 67 -0.92 -8.28 -2.67
C GLU A 67 0.29 -9.21 -2.46
N LYS A 68 1.24 -8.82 -1.61
CA LYS A 68 2.36 -9.72 -1.28
C LYS A 68 1.97 -10.57 -0.07
N PHE A 69 1.87 -11.89 -0.23
CA PHE A 69 1.47 -12.82 0.83
C PHE A 69 0.09 -12.48 1.46
N GLY A 70 -0.85 -11.94 0.68
CA GLY A 70 -2.16 -11.48 1.17
C GLY A 70 -2.17 -10.10 1.82
N LYS A 71 -1.02 -9.41 1.90
CA LYS A 71 -0.93 -8.02 2.36
C LYS A 71 -1.10 -7.06 1.19
N ILE A 72 -2.15 -6.25 1.23
CA ILE A 72 -2.35 -5.10 0.34
C ILE A 72 -1.33 -4.02 0.68
N VAL A 73 -0.46 -3.67 -0.27
CA VAL A 73 0.39 -2.49 -0.20
C VAL A 73 -0.02 -1.55 -1.33
N THR A 74 -0.51 -0.36 -0.98
CA THR A 74 -0.80 0.69 -1.96
C THR A 74 0.38 1.64 -2.02
N ASN A 75 0.98 1.73 -3.20
CA ASN A 75 2.14 2.55 -3.48
C ASN A 75 1.86 3.47 -4.68
N SER A 76 2.43 4.67 -4.65
CA SER A 76 2.44 5.61 -5.76
C SER A 76 3.82 6.20 -5.97
N ILE A 77 4.32 6.15 -7.21
CA ILE A 77 5.50 6.90 -7.63
C ILE A 77 5.03 8.18 -8.32
N ILE A 78 5.52 9.33 -7.86
CA ILE A 78 5.10 10.65 -8.33
C ILE A 78 6.33 11.44 -8.76
N GLN A 79 6.30 11.95 -9.99
CA GLN A 79 7.36 12.76 -10.54
C GLN A 79 6.90 14.22 -10.68
N ILE A 80 7.61 15.16 -10.05
CA ILE A 80 7.34 16.61 -10.10
C ILE A 80 8.66 17.34 -10.37
N GLU A 81 8.76 18.07 -11.47
CA GLU A 81 9.94 18.88 -11.82
C GLU A 81 11.30 18.15 -11.68
N GLY A 82 11.35 16.89 -12.12
CA GLY A 82 12.56 16.06 -12.04
C GLY A 82 12.80 15.36 -10.69
N HIS A 83 12.03 15.68 -9.65
CA HIS A 83 12.01 14.97 -8.37
C HIS A 83 11.12 13.74 -8.48
N LEU A 84 11.53 12.65 -7.84
CA LEU A 84 10.80 11.39 -7.80
C LEU A 84 10.46 11.04 -6.35
N TYR A 85 9.17 10.99 -6.05
CA TYR A 85 8.61 10.64 -4.75
C TYR A 85 8.05 9.23 -4.81
N HIS A 86 8.30 8.45 -3.77
CA HIS A 86 7.74 7.11 -3.58
C HIS A 86 6.94 7.13 -2.28
N ILE A 87 5.62 7.00 -2.38
CA ILE A 87 4.71 7.11 -1.25
C ILE A 87 3.98 5.78 -1.08
N GLU A 88 4.25 5.13 0.06
CA GLU A 88 3.62 3.88 0.44
C GLU A 88 2.73 4.11 1.66
N CYS A 89 1.49 3.61 1.62
CA CYS A 89 0.67 3.53 2.82
C CYS A 89 0.88 2.16 3.48
N GLN A 90 1.59 2.15 4.61
CA GLN A 90 1.73 0.98 5.47
C GLN A 90 0.95 1.19 6.76
N SER A 91 -0.35 0.93 6.72
CA SER A 91 -1.20 1.02 7.90
C SER A 91 -1.31 -0.33 8.63
N LYS A 92 -1.46 -0.30 9.96
CA LYS A 92 -1.83 -1.45 10.79
C LYS A 92 -3.22 -1.22 11.38
N LYS A 93 -3.93 -2.29 11.77
CA LYS A 93 -5.26 -2.21 12.44
C LYS A 93 -5.26 -1.30 13.68
N THR A 94 -4.10 -1.04 14.29
CA THR A 94 -3.90 -0.19 15.47
C THR A 94 -3.48 1.26 15.16
N GLY A 95 -3.31 1.66 13.90
CA GLY A 95 -2.89 3.02 13.48
C GLY A 95 -1.44 3.12 12.96
N ILE A 96 -0.99 4.36 12.72
CA ILE A 96 0.35 4.72 12.21
C ILE A 96 1.31 4.90 13.40
N TRP A 97 2.46 4.20 13.38
CA TRP A 97 3.52 4.40 14.38
C TRP A 97 4.47 5.50 13.92
N TYR A 98 4.71 6.52 14.76
CA TYR A 98 5.90 7.39 14.65
C TYR A 98 7.00 6.79 15.52
N SER A 99 8.08 6.30 14.92
CA SER A 99 9.35 6.09 15.62
C SER A 99 10.22 7.33 15.38
N GLY A 100 10.49 8.08 16.45
CA GLY A 100 11.52 9.13 16.44
C GLY A 100 12.93 8.54 16.41
#